data_AF-A0A955K1W7-F1
#
_entry.id   AF-A0A955K1W7-F1
#
_cell.length_a   1.000
_cell.length_b   1.000
_cell.length_c   1.000
_cell.angle_alpha   90.00
_cell.angle_beta   90.00
_cell.angle_gamma   90.00
#
_symmetry.space_group_name_H-M   'P 1'
#
loop_
_entity.id
_entity.type
_entity.pdbx_description
1 polymer ?
#
loop_
_entity_poly.entity_id
_entity_poly.type
_entity_poly.pdbx_seq_one_letter_code
_entity_poly.pdbx_strand_id
1 'polypeptide(L)'
;VSEHRYSRPYKKNEQSHIENFNKSLRSECFPRGEYQQKDIAELQERANRFTKHYINRRWHMGLPDMMTPAQFKQYYKDNPETATLELAKVTEKSHLG
;
A
#
# COMPACT_ATOMS: atom_id res chain seq x y z
N VAL A 1 5.62 -22.01 10.12
CA VAL A 1 6.92 -21.38 9.84
C VAL A 1 6.64 -20.19 8.94
N SER A 2 6.93 -18.96 9.37
CA SER A 2 6.71 -17.77 8.52
C SER A 2 7.79 -17.75 7.43
N GLU A 3 7.39 -17.96 6.18
CA GLU A 3 8.28 -17.89 5.03
C GLU A 3 8.70 -16.42 4.82
N HIS A 4 9.89 -16.05 5.29
CA HIS A 4 10.43 -14.71 5.07
C HIS A 4 10.96 -14.61 3.64
N ARG A 5 10.25 -13.86 2.80
CA ARG A 5 10.64 -13.63 1.41
C ARG A 5 11.58 -12.42 1.32
N TYR A 6 12.85 -12.68 1.02
CA TYR A 6 13.84 -11.63 0.77
C TYR A 6 13.78 -11.16 -0.69
N SER A 7 13.80 -9.84 -0.90
CA SER A 7 13.86 -9.25 -2.24
C SER A 7 15.13 -9.68 -2.97
N ARG A 8 15.00 -10.09 -4.24
CA ARG A 8 16.15 -10.37 -5.11
C ARG A 8 16.56 -9.11 -5.86
N PRO A 9 17.86 -8.83 -6.03
CA PRO A 9 18.32 -7.78 -6.92
C PRO A 9 17.66 -7.90 -8.30
N TYR A 10 17.28 -6.76 -8.90
CA TYR A 10 16.68 -6.65 -10.24
C TYR A 10 15.26 -7.21 -10.46
N LYS A 11 14.56 -7.71 -9.43
CA LYS A 11 13.11 -7.98 -9.53
C LYS A 11 12.30 -6.78 -9.05
N LYS A 12 11.20 -6.45 -9.76
CA LYS A 12 10.20 -5.48 -9.29
C LYS A 12 9.80 -5.86 -7.87
N ASN A 13 10.17 -5.00 -6.93
CA ASN A 13 10.06 -5.29 -5.51
C ASN A 13 8.66 -4.92 -5.02
N GLU A 14 8.00 -5.87 -4.38
CA GLU A 14 6.87 -5.62 -3.47
C GLU A 14 7.21 -4.53 -2.41
N GLN A 15 8.51 -4.25 -2.20
CA GLN A 15 9.01 -3.19 -1.33
C GLN A 15 8.54 -1.79 -1.72
N SER A 16 8.39 -1.43 -3.00
CA SER A 16 8.05 -0.05 -3.36
C SER A 16 6.65 0.34 -2.86
N HIS A 17 5.71 -0.60 -2.80
CA HIS A 17 4.39 -0.36 -2.21
C HIS A 17 4.47 -0.19 -0.69
N ILE A 18 5.28 -1.01 -0.02
CA ILE A 18 5.51 -0.94 1.43
C ILE A 18 6.20 0.38 1.79
N GLU A 19 7.20 0.80 1.02
CA GLU A 19 7.92 2.07 1.16
C GLU A 19 6.98 3.25 0.96
N ASN A 20 6.15 3.24 -0.08
CA ASN A 20 5.16 4.29 -0.34
C ASN A 20 4.14 4.38 0.80
N PHE A 21 3.64 3.24 1.29
CA PHE A 21 2.75 3.22 2.45
C PHE A 21 3.43 3.81 3.69
N ASN A 22 4.64 3.35 4.04
CA ASN A 22 5.37 3.83 5.21
C ASN A 22 5.70 5.32 5.10
N LYS A 23 6.06 5.80 3.90
CA LYS A 23 6.29 7.21 3.63
C LYS A 23 5.02 8.03 3.86
N SER A 24 3.90 7.63 3.28
CA SER A 24 2.61 8.29 3.48
C SER A 24 2.15 8.25 4.93
N LEU A 25 2.26 7.11 5.61
CA LEU A 25 1.94 6.98 7.03
C LEU A 25 2.78 7.96 7.87
N ARG A 26 4.09 8.03 7.63
CA ARG A 26 4.96 8.96 8.35
C ARG A 26 4.63 10.42 8.04
N SER A 27 4.48 10.79 6.77
CA SER A 27 4.27 12.19 6.39
C SER A 27 2.88 12.72 6.74
N GLU A 28 1.84 11.90 6.59
CA GLU A 28 0.44 12.30 6.74
C GLU A 28 -0.08 12.03 8.17
N CYS A 29 0.31 10.93 8.81
CA CYS A 29 -0.19 10.56 10.14
C CYS A 29 0.72 11.04 11.29
N PHE A 30 2.04 11.12 11.05
CA PHE A 30 3.03 11.45 12.08
C PHE A 30 3.99 12.57 11.62
N PRO A 31 3.49 13.80 11.38
CA PRO A 31 4.35 14.93 11.04
C PRO A 31 5.41 15.14 12.14
N ARG A 32 6.54 15.78 11.78
CA ARG A 32 7.74 15.97 12.63
C ARG A 32 7.39 16.54 14.02
N GLY A 33 7.11 15.64 14.95
CA GLY A 33 6.74 15.93 16.33
C GLY A 33 7.57 15.07 17.27
N GLU A 34 7.82 15.60 18.46
CA GLU A 34 8.41 14.83 19.54
C GLU A 34 7.30 14.00 20.19
N TYR A 35 7.46 12.69 20.17
CA TYR A 35 6.49 11.74 20.71
C TYR A 35 7.07 11.08 21.96
N GLN A 36 6.28 10.99 23.02
CA GLN A 36 6.66 10.33 24.27
C GLN A 36 5.97 8.97 24.39
N GLN A 37 6.48 8.12 25.29
CA GLN A 37 5.92 6.78 25.51
C GLN A 37 4.44 6.82 25.94
N LYS A 38 4.02 7.86 26.65
CA LYS A 38 2.62 8.07 27.06
C LYS A 38 1.67 8.26 25.87
N ASP A 39 2.18 8.72 24.72
CA ASP A 39 1.38 9.04 23.53
C ASP A 39 1.09 7.79 22.69
N ILE A 40 1.73 6.64 22.98
CA ILE A 40 1.64 5.41 22.18
C ILE A 40 0.20 5.01 21.90
N ALA A 41 -0.69 5.05 22.91
CA ALA A 41 -2.08 4.66 22.74
C ALA A 41 -2.82 5.55 21.74
N GLU A 42 -2.59 6.87 21.80
CA GLU A 42 -3.20 7.83 20.88
C GLU A 42 -2.61 7.68 19.47
N LEU A 43 -1.30 7.53 19.36
CA LEU A 43 -0.60 7.36 18.08
C LEU A 43 -1.01 6.08 17.37
N GLN A 44 -1.21 4.99 18.12
CA GLN A 44 -1.73 3.74 17.58
C GLN A 44 -3.13 3.92 16.99
N GLU A 45 -3.99 4.63 17.71
CA GLU A 45 -5.36 4.89 17.25
C GLU A 45 -5.36 5.80 15.99
N ARG A 46 -4.46 6.79 15.91
CA ARG A 46 -4.25 7.56 14.68
C ARG A 46 -3.79 6.68 13.52
N ALA A 47 -2.81 5.79 13.75
CA ALA A 47 -2.34 4.84 12.73
C ALA A 47 -3.45 3.92 12.24
N ASN A 48 -4.30 3.43 13.15
CA ASN A 48 -5.43 2.56 12.83
C ASN A 48 -6.43 3.28 11.91
N ARG A 49 -6.77 4.53 12.24
CA ARG A 49 -7.67 5.36 11.41
C ARG A 49 -7.08 5.64 10.04
N PHE A 50 -5.80 6.01 9.98
CA PHE A 50 -5.10 6.24 8.71
C PHE A 50 -5.11 4.97 7.85
N THR A 51 -4.75 3.83 8.42
CA THR A 51 -4.70 2.54 7.73
C THR A 51 -6.07 2.16 7.17
N LYS A 52 -7.13 2.33 7.97
CA LYS A 52 -8.51 2.09 7.53
C LYS A 52 -8.89 2.99 6.36
N HIS A 53 -8.52 4.27 6.41
CA HIS A 53 -8.76 5.20 5.30
C HIS A 53 -7.97 4.82 4.04
N TYR A 54 -6.67 4.54 4.17
CA TYR A 54 -5.79 4.16 3.08
C TYR A 54 -6.29 2.94 2.31
N ILE A 55 -6.80 1.93 3.02
CA ILE A 55 -7.28 0.67 2.45
C ILE A 55 -8.67 0.80 1.81
N ASN A 56 -9.57 1.59 2.40
CA ASN A 56 -10.99 1.58 2.01
C ASN A 56 -11.44 2.82 1.24
N ARG A 57 -10.66 3.90 1.26
CA ARG A 57 -11.10 5.20 0.72
C ARG A 57 -10.08 5.89 -0.17
N ARG A 58 -8.78 5.60 -0.04
CA ARG A 58 -7.76 6.21 -0.89
C ARG A 58 -7.69 5.52 -2.25
N TRP A 59 -7.75 6.32 -3.30
CA TRP A 59 -7.62 5.89 -4.69
C TRP A 59 -6.14 5.74 -5.04
N HIS A 60 -5.76 4.67 -5.72
CA HIS A 60 -4.35 4.40 -6.07
C HIS A 60 -4.17 4.33 -7.58
N MET A 61 -3.36 5.23 -8.13
CA MET A 61 -2.97 5.27 -9.55
C MET A 61 -2.21 4.01 -9.99
N GLY A 62 -1.55 3.32 -9.04
CA GLY A 62 -0.85 2.06 -9.31
C GLY A 62 -1.76 0.83 -9.34
N LEU A 63 -3.07 1.00 -9.17
CA LEU A 63 -4.06 -0.07 -9.31
C LEU A 63 -4.92 0.19 -10.56
N PRO A 64 -5.48 -0.87 -11.19
CA PRO A 64 -6.39 -0.70 -12.32
C PRO A 64 -7.59 0.18 -11.95
N ASP A 65 -8.09 0.95 -12.92
CA ASP A 65 -9.28 1.80 -12.78
C ASP A 65 -9.32 2.69 -11.52
N MET A 66 -8.14 3.10 -11.02
CA MET A 66 -8.00 3.99 -9.87
C MET A 66 -8.68 3.49 -8.58
N MET A 67 -8.69 2.19 -8.35
CA MET A 67 -9.40 1.61 -7.23
C MET A 67 -8.67 1.72 -5.87
N THR A 68 -9.41 1.43 -4.81
CA THR A 68 -8.86 1.26 -3.45
C THR A 68 -8.24 -0.13 -3.27
N PRO A 69 -7.33 -0.32 -2.30
CA PRO A 69 -6.75 -1.64 -2.03
C PRO A 69 -7.81 -2.69 -1.66
N ALA A 70 -8.87 -2.29 -0.94
CA ALA A 70 -9.99 -3.18 -0.61
C ALA A 70 -10.75 -3.65 -1.85
N GLN A 71 -11.03 -2.74 -2.79
CA GLN A 71 -11.69 -3.08 -4.06
C GLN A 71 -10.82 -4.00 -4.91
N PHE A 72 -9.52 -3.72 -5.03
CA PHE A 72 -8.61 -4.60 -5.78
C PHE A 72 -8.54 -6.00 -5.16
N LYS A 73 -8.49 -6.09 -3.83
CA LYS A 73 -8.51 -7.38 -3.13
C LYS A 73 -9.78 -8.17 -3.45
N GLN A 74 -10.93 -7.52 -3.53
CA GLN A 74 -12.18 -8.18 -3.90
C GLN A 74 -12.17 -8.59 -5.37
N TYR A 75 -11.78 -7.69 -6.27
CA TYR A 75 -11.66 -7.98 -7.69
C TYR A 75 -10.71 -9.17 -7.98
N TYR A 76 -9.58 -9.23 -7.29
CA TYR A 76 -8.63 -10.34 -7.40
C TYR A 76 -9.21 -11.67 -6.91
N LYS A 77 -10.03 -11.65 -5.84
CA LYS A 77 -10.71 -12.86 -5.36
C LYS A 77 -11.73 -13.37 -6.38
N ASP A 78 -12.44 -12.44 -7.01
CA ASP A 78 -13.51 -12.78 -7.94
C ASP A 78 -12.94 -13.23 -9.30
N ASN A 79 -11.89 -12.57 -9.80
CA ASN A 79 -11.29 -12.82 -11.12
C ASN A 79 -9.75 -12.66 -11.10
N PRO A 80 -8.99 -13.66 -10.63
CA PRO A 80 -7.56 -13.53 -10.39
C PRO A 80 -6.73 -13.35 -11.67
N GLU A 81 -7.07 -14.03 -12.76
CA GLU A 81 -6.32 -13.95 -14.02
C GLU A 81 -6.44 -12.57 -14.66
N THR A 82 -7.65 -12.05 -14.76
CA THR A 82 -7.93 -10.72 -15.32
C THR A 82 -7.34 -9.62 -14.44
N ALA A 83 -7.45 -9.73 -13.11
CA ALA A 83 -6.87 -8.78 -12.18
C ALA A 83 -5.34 -8.71 -12.31
N THR A 84 -4.68 -9.86 -12.50
CA THR A 84 -3.23 -9.92 -12.70
C THR A 84 -2.81 -9.27 -14.03
N LEU A 85 -3.57 -9.53 -15.10
CA LEU A 85 -3.32 -8.94 -16.42
C LEU A 85 -3.47 -7.42 -16.41
N GLU A 86 -4.55 -6.89 -15.83
CA GLU A 86 -4.79 -5.45 -15.74
C GLU A 86 -3.75 -4.74 -14.87
N LEU A 87 -3.35 -5.35 -13.75
CA LEU A 87 -2.26 -4.82 -12.93
C LEU A 87 -0.94 -4.75 -13.71
N ALA A 88 -0.62 -5.78 -14.50
CA ALA A 88 0.57 -5.78 -15.34
C ALA A 88 0.55 -4.63 -16.36
N LYS A 89 -0.58 -4.39 -17.04
CA LYS A 89 -0.76 -3.28 -17.99
C LYS A 89 -0.51 -1.90 -17.35
N VAL A 90 -1.03 -1.67 -16.14
CA VAL A 90 -0.79 -0.41 -15.39
C VAL A 90 0.70 -0.24 -15.11
N THR A 91 1.37 -1.33 -14.73
CA THR A 91 2.80 -1.30 -14.36
C THR A 91 3.75 -1.29 -15.57
N GLU A 92 3.27 -1.60 -16.78
CA GLU A 92 4.02 -1.42 -18.02
C GLU A 92 3.87 -0.01 -18.57
N LYS A 93 2.66 0.58 -18.52
CA LYS A 93 2.44 1.98 -18.91
C LYS A 93 3.24 2.97 -18.06
N SER A 94 3.45 2.67 -16.78
CA SER A 94 4.27 3.51 -15.89
C SER A 94 5.75 3.59 -16.29
N HIS A 95 6.23 2.69 -17.16
CA HIS A 95 7.65 2.61 -17.57
C HIS A 95 7.97 3.30 -18.90
N LEU A 96 6.94 3.78 -19.61
CA LEU A 96 7.10 4.50 -20.89
C LEU A 96 7.16 6.02 -20.71
N GLY A 97 7.25 6.50 -19.46
CA GLY A 97 7.36 7.91 -19.09
C GLY A 97 8.70 8.26 -18.46
#